data_AF-A0A2V5VAN0-F1
#
_entry.id   AF-A0A2V5VAN0-F1
#
_cell.length_a   1.000
_cell.length_b   1.000
_cell.length_c   1.000
_cell.angle_alpha   90.00
_cell.angle_beta   90.00
_cell.angle_gamma   90.00
#
_symmetry.space_group_name_H-M   'P 1'
#
loop_
_entity.id
_entity.type
_entity.pdbx_description
1 polymer ?
#
loop_
_entity_poly.entity_id
_entity_poly.type
_entity_poly.pdbx_seq_one_letter_code
_entity_poly.pdbx_strand_id
1 'polypeptide(L)'
;MKDLSTFLNDHLAGSIGAIKMVEDLRDTHEGQPLERFLKTLGEDIQSDQRDLKRLMKALGIKEGKVRKAGAWIAEKASHVKLRVADVGEANLALLQSLETLSVGIFGKRLLWRTLDAAIAGTARKAGLDLATLEKRAAKQFERVEQQAFEIARQIFTREVPRGE
;
A
#
# COMPACT_ATOMS: atom_id res chain seq x y z
N MET A 1 23.27 10.05 8.40
CA MET A 1 22.13 9.42 9.12
C MET A 1 20.82 10.20 8.97
N LYS A 2 20.81 11.55 8.91
CA LYS A 2 19.59 12.35 8.77
C LYS A 2 18.73 11.93 7.57
N ASP A 3 19.32 11.80 6.39
CA ASP A 3 18.56 11.49 5.16
C ASP A 3 17.95 10.10 5.19
N LEU A 4 18.71 9.09 5.63
CA LEU A 4 18.20 7.73 5.82
C LEU A 4 17.06 7.70 6.87
N SER A 5 17.21 8.43 7.97
CA SER A 5 16.16 8.55 8.99
C SER A 5 14.89 9.17 8.41
N THR A 6 15.00 10.24 7.63
CA THR A 6 13.85 10.87 6.95
C THR A 6 13.21 9.88 5.97
N PHE A 7 14.01 9.27 5.11
CA PHE A 7 13.55 8.31 4.09
C PHE A 7 12.76 7.14 4.70
N LEU A 8 13.32 6.46 5.71
CA LEU A 8 12.62 5.34 6.35
C LEU A 8 11.34 5.79 7.07
N ASN A 9 11.33 6.98 7.67
CA ASN A 9 10.15 7.52 8.34
C ASN A 9 9.05 7.94 7.36
N ASP A 10 9.39 8.48 6.20
CA ASP A 10 8.42 8.79 5.15
C ASP A 10 7.74 7.52 4.63
N HIS A 11 8.51 6.45 4.41
CA HIS A 11 7.97 5.15 4.03
C HIS A 11 7.14 4.50 5.15
N LEU A 12 7.56 4.63 6.42
CA LEU A 12 6.78 4.17 7.56
C LEU A 12 5.44 4.90 7.63
N ALA A 13 5.43 6.23 7.49
CA ALA A 13 4.20 7.02 7.47
C ALA A 13 3.27 6.62 6.31
N GLY A 14 3.83 6.40 5.12
CA GLY A 14 3.07 5.88 3.97
C GLY A 14 2.42 4.52 4.27
N SER A 15 3.15 3.59 4.90
CA SER A 15 2.59 2.28 5.28
C SER A 15 1.44 2.38 6.29
N ILE A 16 1.49 3.33 7.23
CA ILE A 16 0.40 3.57 8.18
C ILE A 16 -0.86 4.03 7.44
N GLY A 17 -0.73 4.98 6.51
CA GLY A 17 -1.84 5.43 5.68
C GLY A 17 -2.44 4.32 4.83
N ALA A 18 -1.59 3.49 4.21
CA ALA A 18 -2.03 2.36 3.40
C ALA A 18 -2.78 1.29 4.22
N ILE A 19 -2.30 0.96 5.43
CA ILE A 19 -2.98 0.01 6.32
C ILE A 19 -4.38 0.53 6.68
N LYS A 20 -4.48 1.80 7.08
CA LYS A 20 -5.77 2.42 7.39
C LYS A 20 -6.74 2.37 6.20
N MET A 21 -6.26 2.67 5.00
CA MET A 21 -7.07 2.60 3.77
C MET A 21 -7.56 1.17 3.50
N VAL A 22 -6.71 0.15 3.66
CA VAL A 22 -7.11 -1.25 3.50
C VAL A 22 -8.14 -1.67 4.56
N GLU A 23 -7.97 -1.23 5.80
CA GLU A 23 -8.96 -1.46 6.87
C GLU A 23 -10.31 -0.81 6.55
N ASP A 24 -10.32 0.48 6.19
CA ASP A 24 -11.53 1.21 5.81
C ASP A 24 -12.23 0.55 4.60
N LEU A 25 -11.47 0.10 3.58
CA LEU A 25 -12.02 -0.63 2.43
C LEU A 25 -12.61 -1.98 2.84
N ARG A 26 -11.89 -2.73 3.69
CA ARG A 26 -12.33 -4.06 4.14
C ARG A 26 -13.65 -3.94 4.89
N ASP A 27 -13.74 -2.99 5.82
CA ASP A 27 -14.94 -2.77 6.63
C ASP A 27 -16.12 -2.31 5.76
N THR A 28 -15.87 -1.56 4.68
CA THR A 28 -16.91 -1.17 3.70
C THR A 28 -17.41 -2.35 2.85
N HIS A 29 -16.61 -3.41 2.70
CA HIS A 29 -16.91 -4.57 1.86
C HIS A 29 -17.08 -5.86 2.69
N GLU A 30 -17.46 -5.73 3.96
CA GLU A 30 -17.69 -6.88 4.84
C GLU A 30 -18.72 -7.85 4.23
N GLY A 31 -18.40 -9.15 4.25
CA GLY A 31 -19.24 -10.21 3.69
C GLY A 31 -19.15 -10.36 2.17
N GLN A 32 -18.35 -9.53 1.48
CA GLN A 32 -18.20 -9.58 0.02
C GLN A 32 -16.93 -10.33 -0.41
N PRO A 33 -16.85 -10.82 -1.66
CA PRO A 33 -15.66 -11.51 -2.16
C PRO A 33 -14.36 -10.71 -1.99
N LEU A 34 -14.43 -9.38 -2.11
CA LEU A 34 -13.29 -8.47 -2.00
C LEU A 34 -12.69 -8.42 -0.59
N GLU A 35 -13.46 -8.70 0.46
CA GLU A 35 -13.00 -8.66 1.86
C GLU A 35 -11.78 -9.56 2.09
N ARG A 36 -11.81 -10.79 1.55
CA ARG A 36 -10.72 -11.76 1.70
C ARG A 36 -9.42 -11.27 1.06
N PHE A 37 -9.54 -10.64 -0.10
CA PHE A 37 -8.41 -10.01 -0.78
C PHE A 37 -7.83 -8.87 0.06
N LEU A 38 -8.68 -7.95 0.55
CA LEU A 38 -8.26 -6.82 1.36
C LEU A 38 -7.63 -7.25 2.68
N LYS A 39 -8.17 -8.28 3.34
CA LYS A 39 -7.58 -8.87 4.55
C LYS A 39 -6.15 -9.36 4.28
N THR A 40 -5.97 -10.16 3.22
CA THR A 40 -4.66 -10.70 2.84
C THR A 40 -3.67 -9.58 2.52
N LEU A 41 -4.11 -8.56 1.77
CA LEU A 41 -3.29 -7.40 1.43
C LEU A 41 -2.89 -6.60 2.68
N GLY A 42 -3.80 -6.42 3.63
CA GLY A 42 -3.52 -5.76 4.90
C GLY A 42 -2.46 -6.48 5.71
N GLU A 43 -2.58 -7.81 5.84
CA GLU A 43 -1.60 -8.66 6.54
C GLU A 43 -0.20 -8.57 5.88
N ASP A 44 -0.16 -8.58 4.55
CA ASP A 44 1.05 -8.42 3.76
C ASP A 44 1.74 -7.07 4.01
N ILE A 45 0.99 -5.96 3.94
CA ILE A 45 1.52 -4.60 4.17
C ILE A 45 1.97 -4.43 5.62
N GLN A 46 1.23 -4.98 6.59
CA GLN A 46 1.62 -4.98 7.99
C GLN A 46 2.91 -5.79 8.21
N SER A 47 3.10 -6.90 7.48
CA SER A 47 4.36 -7.64 7.54
C SER A 47 5.53 -6.84 7.02
N ASP A 48 5.38 -6.15 5.90
CA ASP A 48 6.43 -5.27 5.37
C ASP A 48 6.75 -4.11 6.34
N GLN A 49 5.74 -3.53 7.00
CA GLN A 49 5.96 -2.50 8.02
C GLN A 49 6.77 -3.04 9.20
N ARG A 50 6.49 -4.27 9.66
CA ARG A 50 7.28 -4.89 10.74
C ARG A 50 8.74 -5.08 10.32
N ASP A 51 9.00 -5.48 9.08
CA ASP A 51 10.36 -5.61 8.55
C ASP A 51 11.07 -4.25 8.46
N LEU A 52 10.35 -3.20 8.05
CA LEU A 52 10.87 -1.82 8.06
C LEU A 52 11.24 -1.36 9.47
N LYS A 53 10.35 -1.57 10.46
CA LYS A 53 10.61 -1.22 11.86
C LYS A 53 11.78 -2.01 12.44
N ARG A 54 11.94 -3.28 12.08
CA ARG A 54 13.09 -4.10 12.46
C ARG A 54 14.39 -3.52 11.91
N LEU A 55 14.40 -3.10 10.65
CA LEU A 55 15.56 -2.43 10.05
C LEU A 55 15.89 -1.12 10.76
N MET A 56 14.88 -0.27 10.99
CA MET A 56 15.04 1.00 11.69
C MET A 56 15.65 0.79 13.09
N LYS A 57 15.17 -0.21 13.83
CA LYS A 57 15.72 -0.59 15.14
C LYS A 57 17.19 -1.02 15.03
N ALA A 58 17.54 -1.86 14.05
CA ALA A 58 18.93 -2.30 13.84
C ALA A 58 19.87 -1.14 13.46
N LEU A 59 19.34 -0.09 12.82
CA LEU A 59 20.06 1.13 12.47
C LEU A 59 20.09 2.18 13.59
N GLY A 60 19.42 1.95 14.72
CA GLY A 60 19.27 2.95 15.78
C GLY A 60 18.42 4.16 15.37
N ILE A 61 17.59 4.01 14.33
CA ILE A 61 16.70 5.07 13.83
C ILE A 61 15.37 4.98 14.57
N LYS A 62 14.97 6.10 15.19
CA LYS A 62 13.68 6.19 15.89
C LYS A 62 12.54 6.40 14.89
N GLU A 63 11.39 5.83 15.23
CA GLU A 63 10.11 6.18 14.59
C GLU A 63 9.82 7.66 14.86
N GLY A 64 9.76 8.44 13.80
CA GLY A 64 9.50 9.86 13.79
C GLY A 64 8.00 10.12 13.68
N LYS A 65 7.57 11.29 14.17
CA LYS A 65 6.17 11.75 14.05
C LYS A 65 5.84 12.22 12.63
N VAL A 66 6.54 11.77 11.60
CA VAL A 66 6.40 12.36 10.26
C VAL A 66 5.01 12.03 9.73
N ARG A 67 4.17 13.07 9.66
CA ARG A 67 2.76 12.95 9.29
C ARG A 67 2.52 13.07 7.79
N LYS A 68 3.44 13.61 7.00
CA LYS A 68 3.11 14.10 5.63
C LYS A 68 2.67 12.99 4.67
N ALA A 69 3.48 11.95 4.47
CA ALA A 69 3.13 10.87 3.55
C ALA A 69 1.89 10.08 4.03
N GLY A 70 1.82 9.78 5.33
CA GLY A 70 0.66 9.13 5.92
C GLY A 70 -0.62 9.98 5.86
N ALA A 71 -0.50 11.30 6.07
CA ALA A 71 -1.61 12.24 5.98
C ALA A 71 -2.11 12.39 4.54
N TRP A 72 -1.23 12.40 3.53
CA TRP A 72 -1.66 12.43 2.14
C TRP A 72 -2.44 11.17 1.76
N ILE A 73 -1.98 9.97 2.15
CA ILE A 73 -2.72 8.73 1.89
C ILE A 73 -4.04 8.72 2.68
N ALA A 74 -4.02 9.19 3.93
CA ALA A 74 -5.24 9.27 4.75
C ALA A 74 -6.24 10.29 4.20
N GLU A 75 -5.79 11.42 3.63
CA GLU A 75 -6.62 12.39 2.94
C GLU A 75 -7.29 11.75 1.72
N LYS A 76 -6.54 11.00 0.90
CA LYS A 76 -7.10 10.25 -0.24
C LYS A 76 -8.14 9.23 0.22
N ALA A 77 -7.87 8.49 1.29
CA ALA A 77 -8.84 7.57 1.89
C ALA A 77 -10.12 8.30 2.34
N SER A 78 -9.98 9.46 2.97
CA SER A 78 -11.12 10.24 3.46
C SER A 78 -11.99 10.82 2.33
N HIS A 79 -11.37 11.27 1.24
CA HIS A 79 -12.08 11.77 0.05
C HIS A 79 -12.86 10.67 -0.67
N VAL A 80 -12.30 9.46 -0.73
CA VAL A 80 -12.99 8.28 -1.25
C VAL A 80 -14.20 7.96 -0.38
N LYS A 81 -14.02 7.93 0.95
CA LYS A 81 -15.09 7.61 1.93
C LYS A 81 -16.30 8.53 1.83
N LEU A 82 -16.09 9.83 1.53
CA LEU A 82 -17.17 10.81 1.36
C LEU A 82 -17.99 10.62 0.06
N ARG A 83 -17.48 9.85 -0.91
CA ARG A 83 -18.15 9.59 -2.20
C ARG A 83 -18.88 8.25 -2.27
N VAL A 84 -18.82 7.44 -1.21
CA VAL A 84 -19.50 6.14 -1.15
C VAL A 84 -20.98 6.37 -0.82
N ALA A 85 -21.80 6.57 -1.86
CA ALA A 85 -23.26 6.46 -1.78
C ALA A 85 -23.75 5.03 -2.11
N ASP A 86 -22.89 4.16 -2.66
CA ASP A 86 -23.23 2.79 -3.06
C ASP A 86 -22.31 1.79 -2.36
N VAL A 87 -22.80 1.22 -1.27
CA VAL A 87 -22.11 0.20 -0.49
C VAL A 87 -22.09 -1.11 -1.27
N GLY A 88 -20.89 -1.61 -1.60
CA GLY A 88 -20.68 -2.98 -2.10
C GLY A 88 -20.74 -3.18 -3.61
N GLU A 89 -20.88 -2.12 -4.40
CA GLU A 89 -20.72 -2.20 -5.86
C GLU A 89 -19.37 -1.66 -6.33
N ALA A 90 -18.90 -2.18 -7.46
CA ALA A 90 -17.77 -1.60 -8.17
C ALA A 90 -18.08 -0.14 -8.52
N ASN A 91 -17.27 0.78 -7.99
CA ASN A 91 -17.43 2.21 -8.19
C ASN A 91 -16.06 2.88 -8.38
N LEU A 92 -16.09 4.14 -8.84
CA LEU A 92 -14.88 4.91 -9.09
C LEU A 92 -14.03 5.11 -7.82
N ALA A 93 -14.66 5.20 -6.65
CA ALA A 93 -13.97 5.41 -5.39
C ALA A 93 -13.11 4.19 -5.00
N LEU A 94 -13.65 2.98 -5.19
CA LEU A 94 -12.91 1.73 -5.01
C LEU A 94 -11.75 1.62 -6.00
N LEU A 95 -11.97 1.92 -7.29
CA LEU A 95 -10.90 1.92 -8.29
C LEU A 95 -9.75 2.85 -7.88
N GLN A 96 -10.06 4.11 -7.55
CA GLN A 96 -9.08 5.10 -7.15
C GLN A 96 -8.30 4.69 -5.89
N SER A 97 -8.96 3.96 -4.98
CA SER A 97 -8.30 3.44 -3.77
C SER A 97 -7.33 2.31 -4.10
N LEU A 98 -7.71 1.38 -4.98
CA LEU A 98 -6.83 0.32 -5.45
C LEU A 98 -5.62 0.90 -6.21
N GLU A 99 -5.82 1.89 -7.08
CA GLU A 99 -4.72 2.61 -7.76
C GLU A 99 -3.80 3.34 -6.77
N THR A 100 -4.37 3.97 -5.74
CA THR A 100 -3.58 4.61 -4.67
C THR A 100 -2.74 3.57 -3.90
N LEU A 101 -3.32 2.41 -3.60
CA LEU A 101 -2.59 1.30 -2.98
C LEU A 101 -1.48 0.76 -3.90
N SER A 102 -1.74 0.64 -5.20
CA SER A 102 -0.71 0.26 -6.20
C SER A 102 0.48 1.21 -6.19
N VAL A 103 0.25 2.53 -6.18
CA VAL A 103 1.33 3.53 -6.06
C VAL A 103 2.09 3.37 -4.74
N GLY A 104 1.39 3.18 -3.62
CA GLY A 104 2.01 2.95 -2.31
C GLY A 104 2.88 1.68 -2.27
N ILE A 105 2.40 0.58 -2.86
CA ILE A 105 3.12 -0.70 -2.93
C ILE A 105 4.32 -0.59 -3.86
N PHE A 106 4.20 0.12 -4.98
CA PHE A 106 5.33 0.42 -5.85
C PHE A 106 6.39 1.25 -5.12
N GLY A 107 5.98 2.26 -4.36
CA GLY A 107 6.88 3.03 -3.49
C GLY A 107 7.60 2.16 -2.45
N LYS A 108 6.91 1.21 -1.83
CA LYS A 108 7.52 0.20 -0.95
C LYS A 108 8.49 -0.73 -1.68
N ARG A 109 8.20 -1.13 -2.92
CA ARG A 109 9.13 -1.92 -3.73
C ARG A 109 10.41 -1.13 -3.99
N LEU A 110 10.29 0.15 -4.33
CA LEU A 110 11.44 1.05 -4.51
C LEU A 110 12.24 1.21 -3.22
N LEU A 111 11.60 1.34 -2.06
CA LEU A 111 12.26 1.33 -0.75
C LEU A 111 13.20 0.13 -0.62
N TRP A 112 12.70 -1.09 -0.84
CA TRP A 112 13.50 -2.30 -0.68
C TRP A 112 14.67 -2.35 -1.65
N ARG A 113 14.43 -2.00 -2.91
CA ARG A 113 15.46 -1.96 -3.96
C ARG A 113 16.54 -0.92 -3.67
N THR A 114 16.15 0.26 -3.21
CA THR A 114 17.08 1.34 -2.83
C THR A 114 17.93 0.94 -1.62
N LEU A 115 17.33 0.30 -0.61
CA LEU A 115 18.07 -0.16 0.56
C LEU A 115 19.00 -1.33 0.23
N ASP A 116 18.62 -2.21 -0.71
CA ASP A 116 19.50 -3.30 -1.15
C ASP A 116 20.74 -2.74 -1.84
N ALA A 117 20.55 -1.79 -2.77
CA ALA A 117 21.65 -1.13 -3.45
C ALA A 117 22.58 -0.34 -2.49
N ALA A 118 22.02 0.29 -1.45
CA ALA A 118 22.79 1.19 -0.58
C ALA A 118 23.38 0.50 0.66
N ILE A 119 22.65 -0.43 1.29
CA ILE A 119 22.96 -0.95 2.63
C ILE A 119 22.66 -2.45 2.81
N ALA A 120 22.68 -3.27 1.73
CA ALA A 120 22.41 -4.71 1.81
C ALA A 120 23.17 -5.44 2.94
N GLY A 121 24.45 -5.10 3.16
CA GLY A 121 25.24 -5.70 4.24
C GLY A 121 24.69 -5.43 5.63
N THR A 122 24.19 -4.22 5.88
CA THR A 122 23.56 -3.85 7.16
C THR A 122 22.20 -4.52 7.34
N ALA A 123 21.39 -4.57 6.27
CA ALA A 123 20.10 -5.26 6.30
C ALA A 123 20.26 -6.76 6.55
N ARG A 124 21.27 -7.40 5.93
CA ARG A 124 21.59 -8.82 6.17
C ARG A 124 22.00 -9.08 7.61
N LYS A 125 22.80 -8.20 8.22
CA LYS A 125 23.14 -8.27 9.65
C LYS A 125 21.91 -8.12 10.55
N ALA A 126 20.91 -7.37 10.11
CA ALA A 126 19.61 -7.28 10.78
C ALA A 126 18.71 -8.52 10.54
N GLY A 127 19.15 -9.48 9.73
CA GLY A 127 18.41 -10.69 9.37
C GLY A 127 17.30 -10.44 8.34
N LEU A 128 17.47 -9.43 7.48
CA LEU A 128 16.52 -9.10 6.41
C LEU A 128 17.12 -9.43 5.04
N ASP A 129 16.31 -10.08 4.21
CA ASP A 129 16.58 -10.30 2.80
C ASP A 129 15.76 -9.30 1.97
N LEU A 130 16.40 -8.19 1.61
CA LEU A 130 15.73 -7.09 0.90
C LEU A 130 15.27 -7.48 -0.51
N ALA A 131 15.97 -8.40 -1.18
CA ALA A 131 15.56 -8.92 -2.49
C ALA A 131 14.27 -9.74 -2.39
N THR A 132 14.12 -10.53 -1.32
CA THR A 132 12.86 -11.24 -1.03
C THR A 132 11.73 -10.27 -0.69
N LEU A 133 12.00 -9.19 0.06
CA LEU A 133 11.00 -8.15 0.35
C LEU A 133 10.58 -7.38 -0.92
N GLU A 134 11.50 -7.08 -1.83
CA GLU A 134 11.17 -6.48 -3.14
C GLU A 134 10.24 -7.40 -3.94
N LYS A 135 10.56 -8.69 -4.04
CA LYS A 135 9.73 -9.68 -4.74
C LYS A 135 8.34 -9.80 -4.11
N ARG A 136 8.25 -9.77 -2.78
CA ARG A 136 6.95 -9.77 -2.08
C ARG A 136 6.12 -8.53 -2.43
N ALA A 137 6.73 -7.34 -2.45
CA ALA A 137 6.04 -6.11 -2.84
C ALA A 137 5.58 -6.15 -4.31
N ALA A 138 6.37 -6.72 -5.23
CA ALA A 138 5.97 -6.91 -6.63
C ALA A 138 4.72 -7.80 -6.76
N LYS A 139 4.68 -8.94 -6.05
CA LYS A 139 3.50 -9.82 -6.03
C LYS A 139 2.27 -9.17 -5.41
N GLN A 140 2.44 -8.25 -4.47
CA GLN A 140 1.32 -7.47 -3.94
C GLN A 140 0.79 -6.49 -4.99
N PHE A 141 1.68 -5.80 -5.71
CA PHE A 141 1.32 -4.87 -6.77
C PHE A 141 0.49 -5.58 -7.85
N GLU A 142 0.98 -6.72 -8.36
CA GLU A 142 0.29 -7.51 -9.39
C GLU A 142 -1.14 -7.89 -8.97
N ARG A 143 -1.34 -8.31 -7.71
CA ARG A 143 -2.67 -8.66 -7.21
C ARG A 143 -3.60 -7.44 -7.09
N VAL A 144 -3.10 -6.29 -6.64
CA VAL A 144 -3.89 -5.05 -6.55
C VAL A 144 -4.24 -4.52 -7.93
N GLU A 145 -3.29 -4.56 -8.88
CA GLU A 145 -3.50 -4.16 -10.27
C GLU A 145 -4.59 -5.02 -10.94
N GLN A 146 -4.56 -6.34 -10.75
CA GLN A 146 -5.60 -7.23 -11.27
C GLN A 146 -6.99 -6.85 -10.74
N GLN A 147 -7.10 -6.59 -9.43
CA GLN A 147 -8.37 -6.13 -8.84
C GLN A 147 -8.81 -4.78 -9.40
N ALA A 148 -7.88 -3.82 -9.56
CA ALA A 148 -8.19 -2.52 -10.16
C ALA A 148 -8.72 -2.67 -11.59
N PHE A 149 -8.13 -3.55 -12.41
CA PHE A 149 -8.61 -3.83 -13.76
C PHE A 149 -9.99 -4.47 -13.79
N GLU A 150 -10.28 -5.40 -12.87
CA GLU A 150 -11.62 -5.99 -12.74
C GLU A 150 -12.67 -4.92 -12.42
N ILE A 151 -12.39 -4.03 -11.46
CA ILE A 151 -13.28 -2.92 -11.11
C ILE A 151 -13.43 -1.94 -12.28
N ALA A 152 -12.33 -1.56 -12.94
CA ALA A 152 -12.35 -0.66 -14.09
C ALA A 152 -13.24 -1.20 -15.23
N ARG A 153 -13.14 -2.51 -15.51
CA ARG A 153 -14.00 -3.17 -16.52
C ARG A 153 -15.47 -3.09 -16.14
N GLN A 154 -15.82 -3.29 -14.88
CA GLN A 154 -17.20 -3.25 -14.41
C GLN A 154 -17.82 -1.85 -14.53
N ILE A 155 -17.04 -0.79 -14.25
CA ILE A 155 -17.53 0.59 -14.30
C ILE A 155 -17.54 1.15 -15.73
N PHE A 156 -16.46 1.02 -16.50
CA PHE A 156 -16.32 1.74 -17.77
C PHE A 156 -16.97 1.04 -18.96
N THR A 157 -17.12 -0.29 -18.94
CA THR A 157 -17.78 -1.01 -20.05
C THR A 157 -19.25 -0.60 -20.21
N ARG A 158 -19.86 -0.04 -19.15
CA ARG A 158 -21.23 0.48 -19.16
C ARG A 158 -21.33 1.90 -19.71
N GLU A 159 -20.23 2.64 -19.73
CA GLU A 159 -20.18 4.07 -20.09
C GLU A 159 -19.73 4.31 -21.55
N VAL A 160 -19.06 3.34 -22.17
CA VAL A 160 -18.65 3.43 -23.58
C VAL A 160 -19.80 2.95 -24.48
N PRO A 161 -20.39 3.81 -25.34
CA PRO A 161 -21.39 3.37 -26.31
C PRO A 161 -20.78 2.30 -27.22
N ARG A 162 -21.49 1.19 -27.42
CA ARG A 162 -21.13 0.28 -28.53
C ARG A 162 -21.46 1.05 -29.80
N GLY A 163 -20.45 1.39 -30.59
CA GLY A 163 -20.65 2.07 -31.87
C GLY A 163 -21.70 1.35 -32.71
N GLU A 164 -22.73 2.09 -33.13
CA GLU A 164 -23.65 1.70 -34.19
C GLU A 164 -22.94 1.78 -35.56
#